data_AF-A0A845X0R0-F1
#
_entry.id   AF-A0A845X0R0-F1
#
_cell.length_a   1.000
_cell.length_b   1.000
_cell.length_c   1.000
_cell.angle_alpha   90.00
_cell.angle_beta   90.00
_cell.angle_gamma   90.00
#
_symmetry.space_group_name_H-M   'P 1'
#
loop_
_entity.id
_entity.type
_entity.pdbx_description
1 polymer ?
#
loop_
_entity_poly.entity_id
_entity_poly.type
_entity_poly.pdbx_seq_one_letter_code
_entity_poly.pdbx_strand_id
1 'polypeptide(L)'
;SEQRQLLEDWSQWAFDRAQAILRQGDLNQAILTARRIPPNSPLAATASTAIETWQTQWQQAEQLEAAFEQAIVAQQWQSALSITYQLAQSPLLYWRNQRADELLKRLRYTRNQYPQAAPSPVP
;
A
#
# COMPACT_ATOMS: atom_id res chain seq x y z
N SER A 1 -10.47 -33.83 15.99
CA SER A 1 -10.60 -34.82 14.91
C SER A 1 -9.74 -34.37 13.75
N GLU A 2 -9.18 -35.30 12.99
CA GLU A 2 -8.32 -35.06 11.83
C GLU A 2 -8.90 -34.03 10.84
N GLN A 3 -10.22 -34.10 10.58
CA GLN A 3 -10.91 -33.14 9.70
C GLN A 3 -10.85 -31.68 10.16
N ARG A 4 -10.87 -31.41 11.47
CA ARG A 4 -10.76 -30.03 11.99
C ARG A 4 -9.34 -29.48 11.79
N GLN A 5 -8.34 -30.33 11.98
CA GLN A 5 -6.94 -29.96 11.81
C GLN A 5 -6.63 -29.66 10.35
N LEU A 6 -7.11 -30.48 9.41
CA LEU A 6 -6.97 -30.20 7.97
C LEU A 6 -7.62 -28.87 7.56
N LEU A 7 -8.78 -28.54 8.13
CA LEU A 7 -9.45 -27.26 7.89
C LEU A 7 -8.61 -26.09 8.41
N GLU A 8 -8.04 -26.23 9.60
CA GLU A 8 -7.18 -25.22 10.23
C GLU A 8 -5.91 -24.98 9.42
N ASP A 9 -5.18 -26.05 9.08
CA ASP A 9 -3.94 -26.00 8.29
C ASP A 9 -4.18 -25.34 6.92
N TRP A 10 -5.24 -25.75 6.22
CA TRP A 10 -5.60 -25.17 4.94
C TRP A 10 -6.00 -23.69 5.06
N SER A 11 -6.72 -23.32 6.14
CA SER A 11 -7.13 -21.93 6.37
C SER A 11 -5.93 -21.04 6.65
N GLN A 12 -4.96 -21.53 7.40
CA GLN A 12 -3.71 -20.83 7.68
C GLN A 12 -2.92 -20.61 6.38
N TRP A 13 -2.77 -21.67 5.57
CA TRP A 13 -2.12 -21.56 4.25
C TRP A 13 -2.80 -20.52 3.34
N ALA A 14 -4.14 -20.53 3.28
CA ALA A 14 -4.90 -19.57 2.48
C ALA A 14 -4.68 -18.14 2.97
N PHE A 15 -4.65 -17.93 4.28
CA PHE A 15 -4.42 -16.61 4.87
C PHE A 15 -2.99 -16.11 4.60
N ASP A 16 -1.98 -16.97 4.77
CA ASP A 16 -0.58 -16.62 4.49
C ASP A 16 -0.37 -16.29 3.01
N ARG A 17 -1.05 -17.03 2.12
CA ARG A 17 -1.05 -16.75 0.69
C ARG A 17 -1.67 -15.39 0.38
N ALA A 18 -2.81 -15.06 1.00
CA ALA A 18 -3.45 -13.76 0.85
C ALA A 18 -2.52 -12.62 1.29
N GLN A 19 -1.86 -12.75 2.44
CA GLN A 19 -0.88 -11.76 2.89
C GLN A 19 0.30 -11.61 1.94
N ALA A 20 0.81 -12.72 1.39
CA ALA A 20 1.90 -12.69 0.42
C ALA A 20 1.52 -11.96 -0.88
N ILE A 21 0.28 -12.11 -1.33
CA ILE A 21 -0.27 -11.40 -2.50
C ILE A 21 -0.41 -9.90 -2.18
N LEU A 22 -0.93 -9.56 -0.99
CA LEU A 22 -1.04 -8.16 -0.56
C LEU A 22 0.33 -7.46 -0.51
N ARG A 23 1.38 -8.16 -0.06
CA ARG A 23 2.76 -7.65 -0.08
C ARG A 23 3.29 -7.34 -1.48
N GLN A 24 2.72 -7.95 -2.52
CA GLN A 24 3.04 -7.72 -3.93
C GLN A 24 2.21 -6.58 -4.54
N GLY A 25 1.29 -6.00 -3.79
CA GLY A 25 0.47 -4.88 -4.25
C GLY A 25 -0.84 -5.28 -4.92
N ASP A 26 -1.30 -6.52 -4.76
CA ASP A 26 -2.58 -6.95 -5.31
C ASP A 26 -3.62 -7.16 -4.20
N LEU A 27 -4.26 -6.06 -3.79
CA LEU A 27 -5.32 -6.10 -2.78
C LEU A 27 -6.47 -7.03 -3.21
N ASN A 28 -6.89 -6.95 -4.47
CA ASN A 28 -8.06 -7.68 -4.96
C ASN A 28 -7.84 -9.19 -4.88
N GLN A 29 -6.70 -9.69 -5.36
CA GLN A 29 -6.38 -11.12 -5.26
C GLN A 29 -6.12 -11.55 -3.82
N ALA A 30 -5.55 -10.69 -2.97
CA ALA A 30 -5.41 -10.98 -1.54
C ALA A 30 -6.77 -11.19 -0.87
N ILE A 31 -7.73 -10.30 -1.12
CA ILE A 31 -9.11 -10.42 -0.60
C ILE A 31 -9.78 -11.67 -1.13
N LEU A 32 -9.71 -11.92 -2.45
CA LEU A 32 -10.30 -13.13 -3.05
C LEU A 32 -9.73 -14.41 -2.43
N THR A 33 -8.42 -14.41 -2.13
CA THR A 33 -7.76 -15.55 -1.50
C THR A 33 -8.20 -15.72 -0.04
N ALA A 34 -8.22 -14.64 0.74
CA ALA A 34 -8.66 -14.69 2.14
C ALA A 34 -10.14 -15.07 2.29
N ARG A 35 -11.00 -14.63 1.37
CA ARG A 35 -12.44 -15.00 1.34
C ARG A 35 -12.70 -16.47 1.06
N ARG A 36 -11.70 -17.23 0.61
CA ARG A 36 -11.86 -18.68 0.46
C ARG A 36 -11.92 -19.40 1.81
N ILE A 37 -11.46 -18.76 2.89
CA ILE A 37 -11.48 -19.34 4.24
C ILE A 37 -12.92 -19.66 4.65
N PRO A 38 -13.25 -20.96 4.89
CA PRO A 38 -14.60 -21.36 5.24
C PRO A 38 -15.09 -20.70 6.53
N PRO A 39 -16.39 -20.36 6.62
CA PRO A 39 -16.95 -19.70 7.80
C PRO A 39 -16.93 -20.57 9.07
N ASN A 40 -16.80 -21.90 8.93
CA ASN A 40 -16.63 -22.83 10.05
C ASN A 40 -15.17 -23.00 10.48
N SER A 41 -14.22 -22.31 9.84
CA SER A 41 -12.81 -22.28 10.25
C SER A 41 -12.63 -21.38 11.48
N PRO A 42 -11.75 -21.73 12.42
CA PRO A 42 -11.36 -20.83 13.51
C PRO A 42 -10.75 -19.50 13.01
N LEU A 43 -10.19 -19.46 11.79
CA LEU A 43 -9.58 -18.27 11.19
C LEU A 43 -10.58 -17.35 10.47
N ALA A 44 -11.85 -17.72 10.34
CA ALA A 44 -12.83 -16.94 9.56
C ALA A 44 -12.99 -15.50 10.08
N ALA A 45 -13.04 -15.32 11.40
CA ALA A 45 -13.13 -14.00 12.03
C ALA A 45 -11.86 -13.17 11.75
N THR A 46 -10.68 -13.77 11.95
CA THR A 46 -9.38 -13.12 11.68
C THR A 46 -9.26 -12.69 10.22
N ALA A 47 -9.66 -13.55 9.28
CA ALA A 47 -9.62 -13.24 7.85
C ALA A 47 -10.56 -12.08 7.50
N SER A 48 -11.76 -12.06 8.07
CA SER A 48 -12.75 -11.00 7.81
C SER A 48 -12.25 -9.64 8.31
N THR A 49 -11.78 -9.58 9.55
CA THR A 49 -11.19 -8.36 10.13
C THR A 49 -9.97 -7.88 9.34
N ALA A 50 -9.12 -8.81 8.89
CA ALA A 50 -7.95 -8.48 8.09
C ALA A 50 -8.35 -7.87 6.74
N ILE A 51 -9.35 -8.42 6.06
CA ILE A 51 -9.87 -7.88 4.79
C ILE A 51 -10.34 -6.43 4.97
N GLU A 52 -11.15 -6.14 5.98
CA GLU A 52 -11.65 -4.79 6.25
C GLU A 52 -10.49 -3.82 6.54
N THR A 53 -9.51 -4.28 7.31
CA THR A 53 -8.30 -3.52 7.64
C THR A 53 -7.49 -3.21 6.39
N TRP A 54 -7.25 -4.21 5.53
CA TRP A 54 -6.49 -4.03 4.30
C TRP A 54 -7.18 -3.05 3.36
N GLN A 55 -8.50 -3.17 3.17
CA GLN A 55 -9.27 -2.26 2.33
C GLN A 55 -9.17 -0.82 2.80
N THR A 56 -9.34 -0.59 4.11
CA THR A 56 -9.26 0.75 4.71
C THR A 56 -7.86 1.36 4.54
N GLN A 57 -6.82 0.60 4.87
CA GLN A 57 -5.43 1.07 4.76
C GLN A 57 -5.03 1.32 3.30
N TRP A 58 -5.52 0.49 2.39
CA TRP A 58 -5.25 0.64 0.96
C TRP A 58 -5.90 1.91 0.41
N GLN A 59 -7.17 2.15 0.73
CA GLN A 59 -7.88 3.37 0.32
C GLN A 59 -7.16 4.63 0.84
N GLN A 60 -6.70 4.62 2.09
CA GLN A 60 -5.93 5.74 2.64
C GLN A 60 -4.63 5.98 1.86
N ALA A 61 -3.92 4.92 1.49
CA ALA A 61 -2.69 5.03 0.72
C ALA A 61 -2.93 5.52 -0.72
N GLU A 62 -4.02 5.09 -1.36
CA GLU A 62 -4.44 5.61 -2.68
C GLU A 62 -4.76 7.11 -2.64
N GLN A 63 -5.42 7.58 -1.57
CA GLN A 63 -5.68 9.01 -1.37
C GLN A 63 -4.38 9.81 -1.22
N LEU A 64 -3.39 9.27 -0.49
CA LEU A 64 -2.07 9.88 -0.38
C LEU A 64 -1.36 9.92 -1.74
N GLU A 65 -1.37 8.83 -2.52
CA GLU A 65 -0.77 8.84 -3.86
C GLU A 65 -1.46 9.86 -4.79
N ALA A 66 -2.79 9.97 -4.76
CA ALA A 66 -3.50 11.00 -5.51
C ALA A 66 -3.09 12.43 -5.10
N ALA A 67 -2.91 12.68 -3.80
CA ALA A 67 -2.39 13.95 -3.29
C ALA A 67 -0.94 14.21 -3.72
N PHE A 68 -0.11 13.16 -3.79
CA PHE A 68 1.24 13.25 -4.32
C PHE A 68 1.23 13.71 -5.79
N GLU A 69 0.37 13.12 -6.62
CA GLU A 69 0.23 13.52 -8.03
C GLU A 69 -0.13 15.00 -8.17
N GLN A 70 -1.09 15.48 -7.38
CA GLN A 70 -1.48 16.89 -7.36
C GLN A 70 -0.32 17.79 -6.94
N ALA A 71 0.43 17.40 -5.91
CA ALA A 71 1.59 18.14 -5.45
C ALA A 71 2.72 18.20 -6.49
N ILE A 72 2.95 17.12 -7.25
CA ILE A 72 3.93 17.09 -8.34
C ILE A 72 3.53 18.07 -9.46
N VAL A 73 2.28 18.04 -9.91
CA VAL A 73 1.78 18.94 -10.96
C VAL A 73 1.84 20.40 -10.53
N ALA A 74 1.49 20.69 -9.27
CA ALA A 74 1.54 22.02 -8.68
C ALA A 74 2.96 22.48 -8.30
N GLN A 75 4.00 21.67 -8.57
CA GLN A 75 5.40 21.93 -8.19
C GLN A 75 5.60 22.14 -6.67
N GLN A 76 4.70 21.58 -5.86
CA GLN A 76 4.74 21.62 -4.39
C GLN A 76 5.66 20.52 -3.85
N TRP A 77 6.97 20.66 -4.10
CA TRP A 77 7.96 19.63 -3.81
C TRP A 77 8.00 19.19 -2.35
N GLN A 78 7.82 20.14 -1.43
CA GLN A 78 7.79 19.84 0.01
C GLN A 78 6.56 19.00 0.39
N SER A 79 5.40 19.30 -0.19
CA SER A 79 4.17 18.52 0.03
C SER A 79 4.32 17.10 -0.53
N ALA A 80 4.82 16.97 -1.76
CA ALA A 80 5.09 15.67 -2.38
C ALA A 80 6.09 14.83 -1.53
N LEU A 81 7.13 15.45 -1.00
CA LEU A 81 8.09 14.79 -0.12
C LEU A 81 7.44 14.32 1.19
N SER A 82 6.64 15.18 1.83
CA SER A 82 5.91 14.84 3.06
C SER A 82 4.97 13.64 2.85
N ILE A 83 4.20 13.65 1.76
CA ILE A 83 3.29 12.57 1.40
C ILE A 83 4.05 11.25 1.17
N THR A 84 5.22 11.32 0.52
CA THR A 84 6.08 10.14 0.32
C THR A 84 6.51 9.53 1.67
N TYR A 85 6.88 10.36 2.65
CA TYR A 85 7.21 9.88 4.00
C TYR A 85 6.01 9.31 4.77
N GLN A 86 4.81 9.82 4.52
CA GLN A 86 3.59 9.24 5.09
C GLN A 86 3.31 7.85 4.50
N LEU A 87 3.47 7.68 3.19
CA LEU A 87 3.37 6.37 2.53
C LEU A 87 4.44 5.39 3.02
N ALA A 88 5.66 5.87 3.27
CA ALA A 88 6.74 5.09 3.89
C ALA A 88 6.48 4.69 5.36
N GLN A 89 5.36 5.11 5.95
CA GLN A 89 4.89 4.66 7.26
C GLN A 89 3.65 3.76 7.17
N SER A 90 3.19 3.45 5.96
CA SER A 90 2.02 2.60 5.75
C SER A 90 2.20 1.23 6.42
N PRO A 91 1.14 0.67 7.05
CA PRO A 91 1.16 -0.71 7.54
C PRO A 91 1.30 -1.73 6.40
N LEU A 92 0.95 -1.34 5.18
CA LEU A 92 0.99 -2.19 4.00
C LEU A 92 2.38 -2.15 3.35
N LEU A 93 3.06 -3.29 3.35
CA LEU A 93 4.45 -3.40 2.89
C LEU A 93 4.67 -2.95 1.45
N TYR A 94 3.71 -3.19 0.56
CA TYR A 94 3.74 -2.70 -0.82
C TYR A 94 3.88 -1.17 -0.85
N TRP A 95 2.96 -0.46 -0.20
CA TRP A 95 2.96 1.00 -0.12
C TRP A 95 4.21 1.53 0.56
N ARG A 96 4.62 0.90 1.65
CA ARG A 96 5.76 1.31 2.45
C ARG A 96 7.10 1.21 1.73
N ASN A 97 7.36 0.06 1.12
CA ASN A 97 8.70 -0.28 0.65
C ASN A 97 8.87 -0.11 -0.85
N GLN A 98 7.82 -0.38 -1.63
CA GLN A 98 7.91 -0.28 -3.09
C GLN A 98 7.40 1.07 -3.55
N ARG A 99 6.16 1.40 -3.15
CA ARG A 99 5.48 2.52 -3.75
C ARG A 99 6.03 3.86 -3.28
N ALA A 100 6.33 4.02 -1.98
CA ALA A 100 7.01 5.20 -1.47
C ALA A 100 8.38 5.44 -2.14
N ASP A 101 9.16 4.38 -2.37
CA ASP A 101 10.46 4.48 -3.05
C ASP A 101 10.33 4.96 -4.51
N GLU A 102 9.32 4.47 -5.22
CA GLU A 102 9.02 4.87 -6.59
C GLU A 102 8.59 6.35 -6.67
N LEU A 103 7.72 6.78 -5.76
CA LEU A 103 7.31 8.19 -5.67
C LEU A 103 8.48 9.11 -5.32
N LEU A 104 9.37 8.69 -4.41
CA LEU A 104 10.58 9.45 -4.08
C LEU A 104 11.49 9.63 -5.30
N LYS A 105 11.70 8.56 -6.09
CA LYS A 105 12.49 8.62 -7.34
C LYS A 105 11.85 9.58 -8.33
N ARG A 106 10.53 9.49 -8.52
CA ARG A 106 9.77 10.37 -9.42
C ARG A 106 9.84 11.84 -9.00
N LEU A 107 9.70 12.13 -7.71
CA LEU A 107 9.84 13.48 -7.17
C LEU A 107 11.22 14.07 -7.49
N ARG A 108 12.29 13.31 -7.20
CA ARG A 108 13.67 13.75 -7.47
C ARG A 108 13.91 14.00 -8.95
N TYR A 109 13.47 13.08 -9.80
CA TYR A 109 13.58 13.21 -11.24
C TYR A 109 12.85 14.47 -11.75
N THR A 110 11.58 14.64 -11.36
CA THR A 110 10.75 15.76 -11.83
C THR A 110 11.33 17.10 -11.38
N ARG A 111 11.71 17.22 -10.10
CA ARG A 111 12.31 18.46 -9.57
C ARG A 111 13.62 18.82 -10.28
N ASN A 112 14.45 17.84 -10.64
CA ASN A 112 15.70 18.09 -11.35
C ASN A 112 15.48 18.57 -12.79
N GLN A 113 14.37 18.21 -13.43
CA GLN A 113 14.01 18.67 -14.78
C GLN A 113 13.43 20.09 -14.80
N TYR A 114 12.89 20.56 -13.67
CA TYR A 114 12.44 21.94 -13.48
C TYR A 114 13.37 22.65 -12.49
N PRO A 115 14.63 22.95 -12.88
CA PRO A 115 15.46 23.82 -12.06
C PRO A 115 14.68 25.13 -11.88
N GLN A 116 14.49 25.54 -10.63
CA GLN A 116 13.92 26.85 -10.38
C GLN A 116 14.70 27.87 -11.21
N ALA A 117 14.01 28.72 -11.96
CA ALA A 117 14.65 29.82 -12.65
C ALA A 117 15.56 30.50 -11.62
N ALA A 118 16.86 30.57 -11.90
CA ALA A 118 17.80 31.27 -11.05
C ALA A 118 17.18 32.63 -10.70
N PRO A 119 17.22 33.10 -9.44
CA PRO A 119 16.78 34.45 -9.14
C PRO A 119 17.50 35.37 -10.13
N SER A 120 16.73 36.10 -10.94
CA SER A 120 17.27 37.03 -11.93
C SER A 120 18.35 37.87 -11.24
N PRO A 121 19.57 38.01 -11.80
CA PRO A 121 20.53 38.95 -11.24
C PRO A 121 19.83 40.31 -11.20
N VAL A 122 19.70 40.86 -9.99
CA VAL A 122 19.14 42.20 -9.78
C VAL A 122 20.03 43.16 -10.58
N PRO A 123 19.46 43.98 -11.49
CA PRO A 123 20.24 44.94 -12.27
C PRO A 123 20.89 46.01 -11.37
#